data_AF-A0AA35QRD1-F1
#
_entry.id   AF-A0AA35QRD1-F1
#
_cell.length_a   1.000
_cell.length_b   1.000
_cell.length_c   1.000
_cell.angle_alpha   90.00
_cell.angle_beta   90.00
_cell.angle_gamma   90.00
#
_symmetry.space_group_name_H-M   'P 1'
#
loop_
_entity.id
_entity.type
_entity.pdbx_description
1 polymer ?
#
loop_
_entity_poly.entity_id
_entity_poly.type
_entity_poly.pdbx_seq_one_letter_code
_entity_poly.pdbx_strand_id
1 'polypeptide(L)'
;MRRNLMWLKSKIPRGKHNSKNLSLFKDNYEKCWTEIKRDLDSWSKLKLSLLGRIAAIKMNVLPRMLFLFQTLQVLDKMGCFQKWQRDISKFVWQGKKPRIKFKILTDAKQRGGFALPDLKLYYEAAAFCWLKDWLLLEDTDVLDLEGFNNVFGWHAYLWYDKVKANKAFKNHIVRKSLFNVWTKYKDLLENKTPRWLSPLEAKARKRPNMEAKWPKYWEILEKMETIGNCRAWRK
;
A
#
# COMPACT_ATOMS: atom_id res chain seq x y z
N MET A 1 -11.02 -7.17 -8.25
CA MET A 1 -11.35 -6.83 -6.84
C MET A 1 -11.53 -5.33 -6.57
N ARG A 2 -11.11 -4.43 -7.47
CA ARG A 2 -11.29 -2.97 -7.39
C ARG A 2 -12.69 -2.44 -7.84
N ARG A 3 -13.70 -3.30 -8.04
CA ARG A 3 -15.07 -2.89 -8.46
C ARG A 3 -15.76 -1.94 -7.47
N ASN A 4 -15.33 -1.94 -6.20
CA ASN A 4 -15.84 -1.02 -5.17
C ASN A 4 -15.24 0.40 -5.22
N LEU A 5 -14.33 0.70 -6.15
CA LEU A 5 -13.73 2.03 -6.29
C LEU A 5 -14.73 3.10 -6.75
N MET A 6 -15.86 2.74 -7.37
CA MET A 6 -16.89 3.74 -7.75
C MET A 6 -17.48 4.47 -6.54
N TRP A 7 -17.71 3.76 -5.42
CA TRP A 7 -18.22 4.36 -4.19
C TRP A 7 -17.19 5.31 -3.54
N LEU A 8 -15.90 4.95 -3.63
CA LEU A 8 -14.82 5.78 -3.11
C LEU A 8 -14.60 7.06 -3.95
N LYS A 9 -14.79 6.96 -5.27
CA LYS A 9 -14.63 8.05 -6.24
C LYS A 9 -15.64 9.19 -6.05
N SER A 10 -16.83 8.93 -5.52
CA SER A 10 -17.80 10.00 -5.20
C SER A 10 -17.39 10.84 -3.98
N LYS A 11 -16.59 10.27 -3.06
CA LYS A 11 -16.21 10.92 -1.80
C LYS A 11 -14.85 11.61 -1.82
N ILE A 12 -13.98 11.36 -2.81
CA ILE A 12 -12.69 12.06 -2.95
C ILE A 12 -12.88 13.29 -3.85
N PRO A 13 -12.80 14.53 -3.32
CA PRO A 13 -13.04 15.73 -4.13
C PRO A 13 -11.84 16.07 -5.00
N ARG A 14 -12.12 16.33 -6.28
CA ARG A 14 -11.16 16.59 -7.38
C ARG A 14 -10.36 17.91 -7.28
N GLY A 15 -10.19 18.55 -6.11
CA GLY A 15 -9.45 19.83 -6.12
C GLY A 15 -9.20 20.64 -4.84
N LYS A 16 -9.57 20.22 -3.62
CA LYS A 16 -9.20 20.97 -2.39
C LYS A 16 -8.84 20.00 -1.26
N HIS A 17 -7.56 19.97 -0.91
CA HIS A 17 -6.91 18.74 -0.42
C HIS A 17 -6.40 18.77 1.03
N ASN A 18 -6.87 19.66 1.92
CA ASN A 18 -6.38 19.66 3.32
C ASN A 18 -7.44 19.41 4.41
N SER A 19 -8.70 19.86 4.26
CA SER A 19 -9.72 19.68 5.31
C SER A 19 -10.45 18.33 5.26
N LYS A 20 -10.59 17.73 4.07
CA LYS A 20 -11.38 16.50 3.83
C LYS A 20 -10.58 15.19 3.96
N ASN A 21 -9.27 15.28 4.17
CA ASN A 21 -8.41 14.10 4.36
C ASN A 21 -8.56 13.54 5.78
N LEU A 22 -8.71 14.46 6.75
CA LEU A 22 -8.99 14.10 8.13
C LEU A 22 -10.35 13.41 8.23
N SER A 23 -11.34 13.79 7.41
CA SER A 23 -12.64 13.13 7.42
C SER A 23 -12.56 11.69 6.89
N LEU A 24 -11.89 11.42 5.75
CA LEU A 24 -11.82 10.05 5.22
C LEU A 24 -11.17 9.03 6.18
N PHE A 25 -10.10 9.42 6.88
CA PHE A 25 -9.49 8.54 7.87
C PHE A 25 -10.42 8.33 9.07
N LYS A 26 -11.00 9.41 9.61
CA LYS A 26 -11.90 9.34 10.77
C LYS A 26 -13.17 8.54 10.47
N ASP A 27 -13.81 8.84 9.35
CA ASP A 27 -15.10 8.27 8.94
C ASP A 27 -15.02 6.76 8.71
N ASN A 28 -13.86 6.25 8.28
CA ASN A 28 -13.66 4.83 7.97
C ASN A 28 -12.86 4.11 9.05
N TYR A 29 -11.58 4.47 9.23
CA TYR A 29 -10.67 3.76 10.12
C TYR A 29 -10.98 3.96 11.60
N GLU A 30 -11.25 5.20 12.03
CA GLU A 30 -11.54 5.47 13.44
C GLU A 30 -12.90 4.90 13.85
N LYS A 31 -13.91 5.04 12.98
CA LYS A 31 -15.22 4.41 13.18
C LYS A 31 -15.12 2.89 13.28
N CYS A 32 -14.50 2.23 12.29
CA CYS A 32 -14.33 0.78 12.29
C CYS A 32 -13.54 0.29 13.51
N TRP A 33 -12.49 1.02 13.91
CA TRP A 33 -11.72 0.66 15.10
C TRP A 33 -12.53 0.80 16.39
N THR A 34 -13.43 1.78 16.48
CA THR A 34 -14.29 1.98 17.65
C THR A 34 -15.26 0.82 17.82
N GLU A 35 -15.83 0.31 16.71
CA GLU A 35 -16.67 -0.88 16.70
C GLU A 35 -15.86 -2.13 17.12
N ILE A 36 -14.69 -2.33 16.52
CA ILE A 36 -13.77 -3.41 16.89
C ILE A 36 -13.44 -3.36 18.38
N LYS A 37 -13.19 -2.18 18.93
CA LYS A 37 -12.86 -2.02 20.35
C LYS A 37 -14.02 -2.44 21.26
N ARG A 38 -15.26 -2.07 20.92
CA ARG A 38 -16.46 -2.51 21.64
C ARG A 38 -16.63 -4.03 21.58
N ASP A 39 -16.33 -4.64 20.43
CA ASP A 39 -16.36 -6.10 20.26
C ASP A 39 -15.29 -6.77 21.12
N LEU A 40 -14.06 -6.24 21.13
CA LEU A 40 -12.96 -6.73 21.98
C LEU A 40 -13.31 -6.63 23.48
N ASP A 41 -13.89 -5.52 23.91
CA ASP A 41 -14.32 -5.34 25.31
C ASP A 41 -15.44 -6.34 25.67
N SER A 42 -16.37 -6.61 24.75
CA SER A 42 -17.42 -7.62 24.94
C SER A 42 -16.85 -9.04 25.04
N TRP A 43 -15.95 -9.40 24.11
CA TRP A 43 -15.30 -10.71 24.11
C TRP A 43 -14.32 -10.89 25.27
N SER A 44 -13.79 -9.80 25.85
CA SER A 44 -12.88 -9.89 26.99
C SER A 44 -13.54 -10.50 28.24
N LYS A 45 -14.88 -10.39 28.33
CA LYS A 45 -15.70 -10.97 29.41
C LYS A 45 -15.85 -12.49 29.26
N LEU A 46 -15.63 -13.03 28.07
CA LEU A 46 -15.70 -14.46 27.80
C LEU A 46 -14.44 -15.16 28.32
N LYS A 47 -14.60 -16.34 28.90
CA LYS A 47 -13.50 -17.19 29.36
C LYS A 47 -12.82 -17.91 28.19
N LEU A 48 -12.16 -17.16 27.32
CA LEU A 48 -11.44 -17.69 26.16
C LEU A 48 -9.98 -18.03 26.50
N SER A 49 -9.51 -19.17 25.97
CA SER A 49 -8.08 -19.51 26.00
C SER A 49 -7.25 -18.48 25.23
N LEU A 50 -5.93 -18.48 25.42
CA LEU A 50 -5.02 -17.58 24.67
C LEU A 50 -5.17 -17.80 23.15
N LEU A 51 -5.20 -19.07 22.73
CA LEU A 51 -5.39 -19.44 21.33
C LEU A 51 -6.78 -19.02 20.81
N GLY A 52 -7.83 -19.18 21.62
CA GLY A 52 -9.18 -18.75 21.27
C GLY A 52 -9.27 -17.24 21.04
N ARG A 53 -8.59 -16.43 21.86
CA ARG A 53 -8.49 -14.98 21.68
C ARG A 53 -7.75 -14.60 20.40
N ILE A 54 -6.64 -15.28 20.10
CA ILE A 54 -5.88 -15.06 18.86
C ILE A 54 -6.74 -15.43 17.64
N ALA A 55 -7.48 -16.54 17.70
CA ALA A 55 -8.40 -16.94 16.65
C ALA A 55 -9.52 -15.91 16.44
N ALA A 56 -10.12 -15.40 17.51
CA ALA A 56 -11.16 -14.35 17.44
C ALA A 56 -10.65 -13.09 16.72
N ILE A 57 -9.41 -12.66 16.98
CA ILE A 57 -8.77 -11.54 16.28
C ILE A 57 -8.60 -11.86 14.79
N LYS A 58 -8.10 -13.05 14.45
CA LYS A 58 -7.91 -13.48 13.05
C LYS A 58 -9.23 -13.53 12.28
N MET A 59 -10.31 -13.98 12.93
CA MET A 59 -11.58 -14.18 12.26
C MET A 59 -12.41 -12.91 12.15
N ASN A 60 -12.30 -11.97 13.09
CA ASN A 60 -13.13 -10.77 13.09
C ASN A 60 -12.37 -9.47 12.78
N VAL A 61 -11.26 -9.24 13.49
CA VAL A 61 -10.51 -7.97 13.39
C VAL A 61 -9.74 -7.91 12.07
N LEU A 62 -9.04 -9.00 11.72
CA LEU A 62 -8.23 -9.05 10.50
C LEU A 62 -9.03 -8.79 9.21
N PRO A 63 -10.15 -9.47 8.93
CA PRO A 63 -10.88 -9.24 7.67
C PRO A 63 -11.45 -7.82 7.57
N ARG A 64 -11.96 -7.24 8.67
CA ARG A 64 -12.46 -5.85 8.69
C ARG A 64 -11.35 -4.85 8.36
N MET A 65 -10.19 -5.00 8.98
CA MET A 65 -9.04 -4.13 8.73
C MET A 65 -8.44 -4.35 7.34
N LEU A 66 -8.36 -5.60 6.88
CA LEU A 66 -7.82 -5.94 5.57
C LEU A 66 -8.65 -5.35 4.43
N PHE A 67 -9.98 -5.36 4.57
CA PHE A 67 -10.87 -4.69 3.62
C PHE A 67 -10.54 -3.20 3.51
N LEU A 68 -10.35 -2.52 4.65
CA LEU A 68 -9.97 -1.10 4.65
C LEU A 68 -8.58 -0.88 4.05
N PHE A 69 -7.60 -1.73 4.35
CA PHE A 69 -6.25 -1.60 3.77
C PHE A 69 -6.27 -1.77 2.25
N GLN A 70 -7.02 -2.73 1.74
CA GLN A 70 -7.12 -2.96 0.30
C GLN A 70 -7.88 -1.85 -0.43
N THR A 71 -8.89 -1.25 0.20
CA THR A 71 -9.74 -0.21 -0.41
C THR A 71 -9.20 1.21 -0.23
N LEU A 72 -8.52 1.48 0.88
CA LEU A 72 -8.15 2.82 1.34
C LEU A 72 -6.72 2.85 1.86
N GLN A 73 -5.77 3.11 0.98
CA GLN A 73 -4.37 3.30 1.34
C GLN A 73 -4.10 4.73 1.89
N VAL A 74 -4.80 5.14 2.95
CA VAL A 74 -4.76 6.53 3.49
C VAL A 74 -3.87 6.66 4.73
N LEU A 75 -3.35 5.54 5.26
CA LEU A 75 -2.59 5.48 6.49
C LEU A 75 -1.16 6.02 6.32
N ASP A 76 -0.97 7.28 6.70
CA ASP A 76 0.36 7.91 6.76
C ASP A 76 0.94 7.91 8.20
N LYS A 77 0.11 7.64 9.21
CA LYS A 77 0.48 7.77 10.63
C LYS A 77 0.83 6.42 11.27
N MET A 78 2.12 6.22 11.54
CA MET A 78 2.65 5.08 12.30
C MET A 78 2.02 4.94 13.71
N GLY A 79 1.56 6.04 14.31
CA GLY A 79 0.96 6.04 15.66
C GLY A 79 -0.37 5.25 15.75
N CYS A 80 -1.14 5.16 14.67
CA CYS A 80 -2.41 4.42 14.67
C CYS A 80 -2.18 2.93 14.88
N PHE A 81 -1.19 2.36 14.19
CA PHE A 81 -0.82 0.96 14.34
C PHE A 81 -0.37 0.62 15.78
N GLN A 82 0.37 1.51 16.43
CA GLN A 82 0.78 1.32 17.82
C GLN A 82 -0.41 1.32 18.79
N LYS A 83 -1.40 2.20 18.56
CA LYS A 83 -2.65 2.22 19.33
C LYS A 83 -3.42 0.91 19.14
N TRP A 84 -3.58 0.47 17.90
CA TRP A 84 -4.28 -0.77 17.57
C TRP A 84 -3.60 -2.01 18.15
N GLN A 85 -2.28 -2.07 18.05
CA GLN A 85 -1.46 -3.12 18.62
C GLN A 85 -1.60 -3.17 20.15
N ARG A 86 -1.67 -2.01 20.82
CA ARG A 86 -1.87 -1.92 22.27
C ARG A 86 -3.23 -2.47 22.68
N ASP A 87 -4.30 -2.08 21.99
CA ASP A 87 -5.67 -2.56 22.24
C ASP A 87 -5.77 -4.09 22.01
N ILE A 88 -5.21 -4.60 20.91
CA ILE A 88 -5.12 -6.05 20.63
C ILE A 88 -4.35 -6.76 21.74
N SER A 89 -3.19 -6.23 22.13
CA SER A 89 -2.38 -6.81 23.21
C SER A 89 -3.14 -6.85 24.53
N LYS A 90 -3.88 -5.79 24.87
CA LYS A 90 -4.71 -5.75 26.09
C LYS A 90 -5.76 -6.87 26.08
N PHE A 91 -6.41 -7.13 24.94
CA PHE A 91 -7.36 -8.22 24.79
C PHE A 91 -6.70 -9.60 24.90
N VAL A 92 -5.61 -9.82 24.16
CA VAL A 92 -4.86 -11.10 24.15
C VAL A 92 -4.34 -11.47 25.53
N TRP A 93 -3.97 -10.50 26.36
CA TRP A 93 -3.46 -10.72 27.72
C TRP A 93 -4.48 -10.45 28.84
N GLN A 94 -5.75 -10.14 28.52
CA GLN A 94 -6.78 -9.80 29.53
C GLN A 94 -6.33 -8.68 30.48
N GLY A 95 -5.68 -7.65 29.94
CA GLY A 95 -5.15 -6.53 30.73
C GLY A 95 -3.90 -6.86 31.56
N LYS A 96 -3.42 -8.12 31.56
CA LYS A 96 -2.16 -8.49 32.21
C LYS A 96 -0.95 -8.09 31.37
N LYS A 97 0.22 -8.03 32.01
CA LYS A 97 1.49 -7.76 31.31
C LYS A 97 1.78 -8.88 30.30
N PRO A 98 2.11 -8.55 29.03
CA PRO A 98 2.50 -9.53 28.02
C PRO A 98 3.67 -10.38 28.50
N ARG A 99 3.52 -11.71 28.45
CA ARG A 99 4.61 -12.65 28.77
C ARG A 99 5.56 -12.87 27.60
N ILE A 100 5.05 -12.72 26.38
CA ILE A 100 5.79 -12.98 25.14
C ILE A 100 5.94 -11.68 24.36
N LYS A 101 7.14 -11.45 23.80
CA LYS A 101 7.39 -10.30 22.92
C LYS A 101 6.49 -10.38 21.69
N PHE A 102 5.91 -9.25 21.28
CA PHE A 102 4.96 -9.20 20.16
C PHE A 102 5.53 -9.81 18.87
N LYS A 103 6.81 -9.56 18.56
CA LYS A 103 7.50 -10.14 17.38
C LYS A 103 7.44 -11.67 17.33
N ILE A 104 7.58 -12.34 18.48
CA ILE A 104 7.52 -13.81 18.59
C ILE A 104 6.05 -14.26 18.49
N LEU A 105 5.13 -13.50 19.08
CA LEU A 105 3.70 -13.77 19.04
C LEU A 105 3.14 -13.74 17.60
N THR A 106 3.65 -12.86 16.75
CA THR A 106 3.28 -12.72 15.34
C THR A 106 3.93 -13.74 14.42
N ASP A 107 5.02 -14.38 14.84
CA ASP A 107 5.76 -15.30 13.99
C ASP A 107 4.93 -16.57 13.66
N ALA A 108 5.29 -17.25 12.58
CA ALA A 108 4.60 -18.43 12.12
C ALA A 108 4.65 -19.56 13.15
N LYS A 109 3.60 -20.41 13.17
CA LYS A 109 3.56 -21.59 14.05
C LYS A 109 4.74 -22.53 13.84
N GLN A 110 5.22 -22.66 12.59
CA GLN A 110 6.37 -23.49 12.25
C GLN A 110 7.69 -23.01 12.87
N ARG A 111 7.77 -21.72 13.23
CA ARG A 111 8.94 -21.12 13.88
C ARG A 111 8.74 -20.96 15.40
N GLY A 112 7.75 -21.65 15.96
CA GLY A 112 7.43 -21.56 17.39
C GLY A 112 6.61 -20.32 17.79
N GLY A 113 6.07 -19.57 16.83
CA GLY A 113 5.18 -18.44 17.09
C GLY A 113 3.70 -18.82 17.20
N PHE A 114 2.84 -17.84 17.45
CA PHE A 114 1.38 -18.04 17.55
C PHE A 114 0.61 -17.51 16.32
N ALA A 115 1.34 -16.99 15.33
CA ALA A 115 0.84 -16.39 14.11
C ALA A 115 -0.22 -15.30 14.36
N LEU A 116 -0.11 -14.52 15.44
CA LEU A 116 -1.00 -13.37 15.67
C LEU A 116 -0.87 -12.38 14.48
N PRO A 117 -1.97 -11.84 13.94
CA PRO A 117 -1.88 -10.92 12.81
C PRO A 117 -1.27 -9.58 13.22
N ASP A 118 -0.20 -9.17 12.53
CA ASP A 118 0.35 -7.81 12.61
C ASP A 118 -0.33 -6.92 11.56
N LEU A 119 -1.24 -6.06 12.01
CA LEU A 119 -1.99 -5.15 11.13
C LEU A 119 -1.08 -4.25 10.30
N LYS A 120 0.11 -3.90 10.78
CA LYS A 120 1.06 -3.08 10.02
C LYS A 120 1.62 -3.84 8.83
N LEU A 121 1.99 -5.11 9.03
CA LEU A 121 2.49 -5.96 7.94
C LEU A 121 1.40 -6.22 6.89
N TYR A 122 0.15 -6.46 7.31
CA TYR A 122 -0.96 -6.61 6.39
C TYR A 122 -1.24 -5.33 5.58
N TYR A 123 -1.10 -4.16 6.22
CA TYR A 123 -1.23 -2.89 5.54
C TYR A 123 -0.14 -2.68 4.48
N GLU A 124 1.12 -2.95 4.84
CA GLU A 124 2.26 -2.86 3.92
C GLU A 124 2.13 -3.87 2.76
N ALA A 125 1.66 -5.10 3.04
CA ALA A 125 1.35 -6.09 2.00
C ALA A 125 0.24 -5.63 1.04
N ALA A 126 -0.83 -5.04 1.57
CA ALA A 126 -1.90 -4.48 0.74
C ALA A 126 -1.40 -3.32 -0.14
N ALA A 127 -0.44 -2.52 0.34
CA ALA A 127 0.19 -1.47 -0.44
C ALA A 127 1.00 -2.04 -1.62
N PHE A 128 1.63 -3.21 -1.46
CA PHE A 128 2.29 -3.88 -2.59
C PHE A 128 1.32 -4.34 -3.68
N CYS A 129 0.12 -4.79 -3.32
CA CYS A 129 -0.90 -5.09 -4.33
C CYS A 129 -1.22 -3.86 -5.19
N TRP A 130 -1.26 -2.67 -4.59
CA TRP A 130 -1.44 -1.42 -5.33
C TRP A 130 -0.22 -1.05 -6.18
N LEU A 131 0.98 -1.20 -5.62
CA LEU A 131 2.23 -0.93 -6.34
C LEU A 131 2.43 -1.86 -7.53
N LYS A 132 2.00 -3.13 -7.43
CA LYS A 132 2.02 -4.08 -8.54
C LYS A 132 1.22 -3.55 -9.73
N ASP A 133 0.01 -3.04 -9.48
CA ASP A 133 -0.83 -2.46 -10.54
C ASP A 133 -0.17 -1.22 -11.15
N TRP A 134 0.49 -0.40 -10.33
CA TRP A 134 1.27 0.77 -10.80
C TRP A 134 2.48 0.38 -11.66
N LEU A 135 3.09 -0.77 -11.37
CA LEU A 135 4.27 -1.26 -12.08
C LEU A 135 3.93 -1.88 -13.42
N LEU A 136 2.88 -2.69 -13.45
CA LEU A 136 2.48 -3.45 -14.64
C LEU A 136 1.64 -2.63 -15.62
N LEU A 137 1.11 -1.48 -15.20
CA LEU A 137 0.24 -0.60 -16.02
C LEU A 137 -0.98 -1.31 -16.63
N GLU A 138 -1.47 -2.38 -16.00
CA GLU A 138 -2.57 -3.20 -16.53
C GLU A 138 -3.90 -2.43 -16.61
N ASP A 139 -4.18 -1.53 -15.65
CA ASP A 139 -5.42 -0.74 -15.55
C ASP A 139 -5.17 0.77 -15.85
N THR A 140 -4.91 1.13 -17.11
CA THR A 140 -4.59 2.51 -17.52
C THR A 140 -5.64 3.53 -17.09
N ASP A 141 -6.93 3.19 -17.16
CA ASP A 141 -8.03 4.11 -16.79
C ASP A 141 -8.00 4.51 -15.31
N VAL A 142 -7.68 3.55 -14.43
CA VAL A 142 -7.58 3.80 -12.99
C VAL A 142 -6.33 4.62 -12.71
N LEU A 143 -5.22 4.29 -13.37
CA LEU A 143 -3.95 5.00 -13.27
C LEU A 143 -3.99 6.42 -13.81
N ASP A 144 -4.80 6.68 -14.84
CA ASP A 144 -5.00 8.00 -15.44
C ASP A 144 -5.83 8.89 -14.52
N LEU A 145 -6.89 8.35 -13.92
CA LEU A 145 -7.69 9.04 -12.92
C LEU A 145 -6.88 9.32 -11.64
N GLU A 146 -6.17 8.31 -11.14
CA GLU A 146 -5.29 8.43 -9.98
C GLU A 146 -4.09 9.32 -10.26
N GLY A 147 -3.73 9.58 -11.51
CA GLY A 147 -2.53 10.29 -11.94
C GLY A 147 -2.83 11.58 -12.71
N PHE A 148 -4.07 12.06 -12.70
CA PHE A 148 -4.52 13.20 -13.52
C PHE A 148 -3.67 14.47 -13.34
N ASN A 149 -3.13 14.70 -12.15
CA ASN A 149 -2.25 15.83 -11.83
C ASN A 149 -0.75 15.47 -11.80
N ASN A 150 -0.37 14.27 -12.28
CA ASN A 150 1.03 13.87 -12.38
C ASN A 150 1.68 14.58 -13.57
N VAL A 151 2.89 15.08 -13.36
CA VAL A 151 3.68 15.71 -14.42
C VAL A 151 4.41 14.67 -15.26
N PHE A 152 4.78 13.54 -14.64
CA PHE A 152 5.50 12.42 -15.25
C PHE A 152 4.72 11.12 -15.13
N GLY A 153 5.15 10.06 -15.83
CA GLY A 153 4.63 8.71 -15.64
C GLY A 153 4.82 8.18 -14.21
N TRP A 154 4.05 7.16 -13.81
CA TRP A 154 4.10 6.58 -12.46
C TRP A 154 5.49 6.06 -12.06
N HIS A 155 6.16 5.37 -12.98
CA HIS A 155 7.51 4.83 -12.79
C HIS A 155 8.56 5.92 -12.52
N ALA A 156 8.33 7.13 -13.03
CA ALA A 156 9.18 8.28 -12.77
C ALA A 156 9.33 8.55 -11.27
N TYR A 157 8.20 8.52 -10.56
CA TYR A 157 8.13 8.85 -9.14
C TYR A 157 8.72 7.75 -8.26
N LEU A 158 8.70 6.50 -8.72
CA LEU A 158 9.15 5.35 -7.94
C LEU A 158 10.68 5.10 -8.08
N TRP A 159 11.28 5.37 -9.25
CA TRP A 159 12.71 5.12 -9.54
C TRP A 159 13.60 6.37 -9.48
N TYR A 160 13.16 7.50 -10.03
CA TYR A 160 14.06 8.64 -10.27
C TYR A 160 14.11 9.60 -9.08
N ASP A 161 15.32 9.80 -8.54
CA ASP A 161 15.57 10.71 -7.41
C ASP A 161 15.15 12.15 -7.68
N LYS A 162 15.34 12.63 -8.93
CA LYS A 162 15.05 14.01 -9.33
C LYS A 162 13.54 14.32 -9.46
N VAL A 163 12.67 13.30 -9.49
CA VAL A 163 11.20 13.46 -9.54
C VAL A 163 10.57 13.46 -8.13
N LYS A 164 11.36 13.11 -7.10
CA LYS A 164 10.96 13.09 -5.68
C LYS A 164 10.70 14.49 -5.09
N ALA A 165 11.00 15.57 -5.81
CA ALA A 165 10.80 16.96 -5.38
C ALA A 165 9.38 17.50 -5.70
N ASN A 166 8.57 16.77 -6.47
CA ASN A 166 7.25 17.28 -6.84
C ASN A 166 6.27 17.21 -5.66
N LYS A 167 6.00 18.37 -5.05
CA LYS A 167 5.05 18.53 -3.93
C LYS A 167 3.68 17.95 -4.27
N ALA A 168 3.22 18.06 -5.52
CA ALA A 168 1.89 17.59 -5.92
C ALA A 168 1.70 16.08 -5.76
N PHE A 169 2.73 15.27 -6.04
CA PHE A 169 2.66 13.82 -5.91
C PHE A 169 2.68 13.38 -4.44
N LYS A 170 3.57 13.99 -3.64
CA LYS A 170 3.69 13.70 -2.19
C LYS A 170 2.52 14.23 -1.37
N ASN A 171 1.81 15.25 -1.85
CA ASN A 171 0.64 15.79 -1.15
C ASN A 171 -0.60 14.88 -1.29
N HIS A 172 -0.65 14.01 -2.31
CA HIS A 172 -1.76 13.07 -2.45
C HIS A 172 -1.65 11.94 -1.43
N ILE A 173 -2.68 11.76 -0.60
CA ILE A 173 -2.62 10.89 0.59
C ILE A 173 -2.31 9.43 0.22
N VAL A 174 -2.99 8.93 -0.82
CA VAL A 174 -2.81 7.55 -1.30
C VAL A 174 -1.44 7.36 -1.94
N ARG A 175 -0.92 8.37 -2.63
CA ARG A 175 0.38 8.22 -3.30
C ARG A 175 1.51 8.34 -2.30
N LYS A 176 1.36 9.22 -1.31
CA LYS A 176 2.28 9.40 -0.20
C LYS A 176 2.45 8.11 0.59
N SER A 177 1.36 7.47 0.99
CA SER A 177 1.41 6.22 1.76
C SER A 177 2.09 5.09 0.97
N LEU A 178 1.70 4.88 -0.29
CA LEU A 178 2.30 3.89 -1.17
C LEU A 178 3.78 4.16 -1.42
N PHE A 179 4.14 5.43 -1.66
CA PHE A 179 5.52 5.86 -1.85
C PHE A 179 6.38 5.61 -0.61
N ASN A 180 5.84 5.84 0.59
CA ASN A 180 6.53 5.56 1.85
C ASN A 180 6.81 4.05 2.02
N VAL A 181 5.83 3.20 1.71
CA VAL A 181 6.02 1.74 1.74
C VAL A 181 7.04 1.30 0.69
N TRP A 182 6.93 1.79 -0.54
CA TRP A 182 7.90 1.51 -1.61
C TRP A 182 9.32 1.89 -1.20
N THR A 183 9.51 3.11 -0.70
CA THR A 183 10.84 3.61 -0.31
C THR A 183 11.49 2.77 0.80
N LYS A 184 10.68 2.20 1.70
CA LYS A 184 11.16 1.33 2.78
C LYS A 184 11.67 -0.03 2.29
N TYR A 185 11.10 -0.56 1.22
CA TYR A 185 11.33 -1.95 0.78
C TYR A 185 12.01 -2.08 -0.59
N LYS A 186 12.09 -1.02 -1.38
CA LYS A 186 12.68 -1.04 -2.72
C LYS A 186 14.10 -1.62 -2.74
N ASP A 187 14.92 -1.29 -1.74
CA ASP A 187 16.33 -1.74 -1.69
C ASP A 187 16.43 -3.22 -1.28
N LEU A 188 15.41 -3.76 -0.61
CA LEU A 188 15.31 -5.18 -0.28
C LEU A 188 14.85 -6.01 -1.48
N LEU A 189 13.87 -5.48 -2.24
CA LEU A 189 13.25 -6.20 -3.36
C LEU A 189 14.09 -6.13 -4.64
N GLU A 190 14.72 -4.98 -4.92
CA GLU A 190 15.37 -4.69 -6.19
C GLU A 190 16.87 -4.42 -6.01
N ASN A 191 17.54 -5.17 -5.12
CA ASN A 191 18.98 -5.03 -4.90
C ASN A 191 19.83 -5.33 -6.15
N LYS A 192 19.28 -6.07 -7.12
CA LYS A 192 19.95 -6.48 -8.36
C LYS A 192 19.50 -5.70 -9.60
N THR A 193 18.38 -5.00 -9.54
CA THR A 193 17.83 -4.33 -10.73
C THR A 193 18.44 -2.94 -10.88
N PRO A 194 19.08 -2.63 -12.03
CA PRO A 194 19.73 -1.35 -12.23
C PRO A 194 18.72 -0.20 -12.10
N ARG A 195 19.07 0.81 -11.30
CA ARG A 195 18.21 1.97 -10.96
C ARG A 195 17.79 2.82 -12.18
N TRP A 196 18.39 2.59 -13.35
CA TRP A 196 18.13 3.30 -14.60
C TRP A 196 17.21 2.54 -15.58
N LEU A 197 16.77 1.32 -15.24
CA LEU A 197 16.01 0.45 -16.13
C LEU A 197 14.49 0.75 -16.15
N SER A 198 14.11 2.02 -16.14
CA SER A 198 12.72 2.40 -16.43
C SER A 198 12.72 3.22 -17.74
N PRO A 199 12.08 2.71 -18.82
CA PRO A 199 12.20 3.24 -20.18
C PRO A 199 11.80 4.71 -20.29
N LEU A 200 12.05 5.31 -21.45
CA LEU A 200 11.68 6.69 -21.83
C LEU A 200 10.27 7.14 -21.37
N GLU A 201 9.34 6.21 -21.18
CA GLU A 201 8.02 6.36 -20.53
C GLU A 201 8.07 7.13 -19.19
N ALA A 202 9.08 6.89 -18.36
CA ALA A 202 9.21 7.53 -17.06
C ALA A 202 9.67 9.00 -17.15
N LYS A 203 10.33 9.41 -18.24
CA LYS A 203 10.77 10.81 -18.41
C LYS A 203 9.81 11.64 -19.28
N ALA A 204 8.86 11.01 -19.95
CA ALA A 204 7.89 11.69 -20.79
C ALA A 204 6.86 12.47 -19.94
N ARG A 205 6.59 13.72 -20.34
CA ARG A 205 5.55 14.56 -19.74
C ARG A 205 4.19 14.16 -20.30
N LYS A 206 3.24 13.77 -19.45
CA LYS A 206 1.86 13.46 -19.89
C LYS A 206 1.20 14.71 -20.47
N ARG A 207 0.62 14.59 -21.67
CA ARG A 207 -0.28 15.58 -22.26
C ARG A 207 -1.71 15.02 -22.24
N PRO A 208 -2.76 15.84 -22.01
CA PRO A 208 -4.13 15.41 -22.25
C PRO A 208 -4.28 14.96 -23.71
N ASN A 209 -4.91 13.82 -23.96
CA ASN A 209 -5.12 13.19 -25.29
C ASN A 209 -3.87 12.54 -25.96
N MET A 210 -2.88 12.08 -25.19
CA MET A 210 -1.89 11.16 -25.76
C MET A 210 -2.54 9.78 -25.99
N GLU A 211 -2.86 9.43 -27.24
CA GLU A 211 -3.16 8.05 -27.61
C GLU A 211 -1.93 7.18 -27.31
N ALA A 212 -2.11 6.22 -26.41
CA ALA A 212 -1.06 5.38 -25.87
C ALA A 212 -0.63 4.30 -26.89
N LYS A 213 0.13 4.69 -27.92
CA LYS A 213 1.07 3.77 -28.58
C LYS A 213 2.47 3.99 -27.99
N TRP A 214 2.63 3.57 -26.73
CA TRP A 214 3.95 3.51 -26.09
C TRP A 214 4.60 2.17 -26.41
N PRO A 215 5.83 2.15 -26.92
CA PRO A 215 6.54 0.91 -27.15
C PRO A 215 6.83 0.24 -25.80
N LYS A 216 6.26 -0.95 -25.58
CA LYS A 216 6.46 -1.75 -24.38
C LYS A 216 7.92 -2.21 -24.31
N TYR A 217 8.39 -2.56 -23.11
CA TYR A 217 9.78 -2.98 -22.89
C TYR A 217 10.23 -4.12 -23.82
N TRP A 218 9.38 -5.13 -24.01
CA TRP A 218 9.68 -6.24 -24.91
C TRP A 218 9.70 -5.82 -26.40
N GLU A 219 8.86 -4.87 -26.83
CA GLU A 219 8.86 -4.32 -28.19
C GLU A 219 10.14 -3.53 -28.50
N ILE A 220 10.77 -2.92 -27.48
CA ILE A 220 12.04 -2.20 -27.61
C ILE A 220 13.21 -3.20 -27.76
N LEU A 221 13.15 -4.33 -27.05
CA LEU A 221 14.15 -5.40 -27.14
C LEU A 221 14.11 -6.09 -28.51
N GLU A 222 12.92 -6.39 -29.04
CA GLU A 222 12.74 -6.97 -30.39
C GLU A 222 13.14 -6.00 -31.51
N LYS A 223 12.91 -4.68 -31.31
CA LYS A 223 13.42 -3.65 -32.23
C LYS A 223 14.95 -3.57 -32.24
N MET A 224 15.61 -3.80 -31.10
CA MET A 224 17.07 -3.82 -31.02
C MET A 224 17.67 -5.05 -31.73
N GLU A 225 17.00 -6.20 -31.75
CA GLU A 225 17.44 -7.37 -32.53
C GLU A 225 17.28 -7.18 -34.04
N THR A 226 16.19 -6.54 -34.48
CA THR A 226 15.99 -6.21 -35.91
C THR A 226 16.90 -5.08 -36.40
N ILE A 227 17.23 -4.12 -35.53
CA ILE A 227 18.25 -3.07 -35.80
C ILE A 227 19.68 -3.61 -35.59
N GLY A 228 19.83 -4.80 -34.98
CA GLY A 228 21.11 -5.49 -34.74
C GLY A 228 21.87 -5.88 -36.02
N ASN A 229 21.31 -5.65 -37.20
CA ASN A 229 22.02 -5.71 -38.48
C ASN A 229 22.67 -4.39 -38.91
N CYS A 230 22.53 -3.31 -38.13
CA CYS A 230 23.20 -2.03 -38.36
C CYS A 230 24.31 -1.80 -37.32
N ARG A 231 25.55 -1.97 -37.80
CA ARG A 231 26.81 -1.66 -37.12
C ARG A 231 26.87 -0.22 -36.60
N ALA A 232 26.54 -0.02 -35.34
CA ALA A 232 27.03 1.01 -34.42
C ALA A 232 26.33 0.64 -33.11
N TRP A 233 26.97 0.10 -32.07
CA TRP A 233 27.87 0.80 -31.17
C TRP A 233 28.76 -0.25 -30.51
N ARG A 234 29.98 -0.44 -31.01
CA ARG A 234 31.10 -0.96 -30.22
C ARG A 234 32.08 0.18 -30.00
N LYS A 235 32.08 0.72 -28.78
CA LYS A 235 33.25 1.02 -27.93
C LYS A 235 32.78 1.70 -26.67
#